data_AF-A0A1A9Z1A1-F1
#
_entry.id   AF-A0A1A9Z1A1-F1
#
_cell.length_a   1.000
_cell.length_b   1.000
_cell.length_c   1.000
_cell.angle_alpha   90.00
_cell.angle_beta   90.00
_cell.angle_gamma   90.00
#
_symmetry.space_group_name_H-M   'P 1'
#
loop_
_entity.id
_entity.type
_entity.pdbx_description
1 polymer ?
#
loop_
_entity_poly.entity_id
_entity_poly.type
_entity_poly.pdbx_seq_one_letter_code
_entity_poly.pdbx_strand_id
1 'polypeptide(L)'
;MLSSQEVATLITALGCGIGREEYNPDKLRYHYIIIMTDADVDEYKNIVHLLRQISCIHPKYAYVQRGKKRQKINNLEQAFDWLVKESKNGINIQRYKGLGEMNPEQLWETTMNPETRSMIQVTIHDAESADQLFSTLMGDSVEPRRLFIENNALKASNIDI
;
A
#
# COMPACT_ATOMS: atom_id res chain seq x y z
N MET A 1 -8.83 -16.57 -25.02
CA MET A 1 -9.11 -15.80 -23.78
C MET A 1 -8.64 -16.50 -22.50
N LEU A 2 -8.34 -17.80 -22.51
CA LEU A 2 -7.60 -18.49 -21.42
C LEU A 2 -6.16 -18.84 -21.84
N SER A 3 -5.38 -17.84 -22.27
CA SER A 3 -3.97 -18.06 -22.63
C SER A 3 -3.03 -18.01 -21.43
N SER A 4 -3.47 -17.41 -20.31
CA SER A 4 -2.68 -17.33 -19.08
C SER A 4 -2.90 -18.56 -18.21
N GLN A 5 -1.80 -19.23 -17.88
CA GLN A 5 -1.77 -20.39 -17.00
C GLN A 5 -2.17 -20.01 -15.56
N GLU A 6 -1.86 -18.78 -15.15
CA GLU A 6 -2.20 -18.20 -13.85
C GLU A 6 -3.71 -18.04 -13.71
N VAL A 7 -4.38 -17.48 -14.72
CA VAL A 7 -5.84 -17.34 -14.74
C VAL A 7 -6.52 -18.70 -14.73
N ALA A 8 -6.03 -19.67 -15.50
CA ALA A 8 -6.56 -21.04 -15.47
C ALA A 8 -6.39 -21.69 -14.08
N THR A 9 -5.27 -21.43 -13.41
CA THR A 9 -5.00 -21.92 -12.04
C THR A 9 -5.96 -21.30 -11.05
N LEU A 10 -6.24 -19.99 -11.13
CA LEU A 10 -7.21 -19.31 -10.28
C LEU A 10 -8.63 -19.86 -10.47
N ILE A 11 -9.07 -20.02 -11.72
CA ILE A 11 -10.40 -20.58 -12.03
C ILE A 11 -10.52 -21.99 -11.45
N THR A 12 -9.48 -22.80 -11.67
CA THR A 12 -9.42 -24.16 -11.12
C THR A 12 -9.47 -24.11 -9.60
N ALA A 13 -8.72 -23.21 -8.94
CA ALA A 13 -8.64 -23.05 -7.49
C ALA A 13 -9.98 -22.63 -6.87
N LEU A 14 -10.70 -21.69 -7.48
CA LEU A 14 -12.01 -21.22 -7.04
C LEU A 14 -13.10 -22.27 -7.24
N GLY A 15 -13.02 -23.04 -8.33
CA GLY A 15 -13.89 -24.20 -8.59
C GLY A 15 -15.30 -23.87 -9.10
N CYS A 16 -15.64 -22.58 -9.23
CA CYS A 16 -16.97 -22.11 -9.65
C CYS A 16 -17.15 -22.03 -11.17
N GLY A 17 -16.12 -22.28 -11.99
CA GLY A 17 -16.18 -22.05 -13.44
C GLY A 17 -16.20 -20.56 -13.81
N ILE A 18 -16.24 -20.24 -15.12
CA ILE A 18 -16.32 -18.86 -15.62
C ILE A 18 -17.31 -18.74 -16.77
N GLY A 19 -17.88 -17.54 -16.97
CA GLY A 19 -18.80 -17.27 -18.07
C GLY A 19 -20.25 -17.67 -17.74
N ARG A 20 -21.18 -17.25 -18.61
CA ARG A 20 -22.63 -17.31 -18.32
C ARG A 20 -23.19 -18.72 -18.19
N GLU A 21 -22.59 -19.70 -18.85
CA GLU A 21 -23.10 -21.08 -18.90
C GLU A 21 -22.41 -22.02 -17.92
N GLU A 22 -21.15 -21.76 -17.57
CA GLU A 22 -20.36 -22.65 -16.70
C GLU A 22 -20.20 -22.14 -15.26
N TYR A 23 -20.49 -20.85 -15.01
CA TYR A 23 -20.37 -20.27 -13.68
C TYR A 23 -21.46 -20.81 -12.74
N ASN A 24 -21.03 -21.39 -11.62
CA ASN A 24 -21.90 -21.86 -10.56
C ASN A 24 -21.36 -21.42 -9.18
N PRO A 25 -22.04 -20.52 -8.47
CA PRO A 25 -21.60 -20.02 -7.17
C PRO A 25 -21.63 -21.09 -6.07
N ASP A 26 -22.50 -22.10 -6.15
CA ASP A 26 -22.58 -23.17 -5.15
C ASP A 26 -21.34 -24.08 -5.14
N LYS A 27 -20.57 -24.06 -6.23
CA LYS A 27 -19.30 -24.81 -6.35
C LYS A 27 -18.09 -24.01 -5.85
N LEU A 28 -18.28 -22.79 -5.36
CA LEU A 28 -17.20 -21.96 -4.87
C LEU A 28 -16.57 -22.60 -3.62
N ARG A 29 -15.27 -22.88 -3.68
CA ARG A 29 -14.57 -23.60 -2.61
C ARG A 29 -14.14 -22.72 -1.44
N TYR A 30 -14.06 -21.41 -1.66
CA TYR A 30 -13.62 -20.43 -0.67
C TYR A 30 -14.65 -19.31 -0.55
N HIS A 31 -15.17 -19.12 0.67
CA HIS A 31 -16.13 -18.06 0.96
C HIS A 31 -15.48 -16.68 1.09
N TYR A 32 -14.17 -16.65 1.34
CA TYR A 32 -13.37 -15.44 1.41
C TYR A 32 -12.20 -15.57 0.44
N ILE A 33 -12.16 -14.67 -0.54
CA ILE A 33 -11.05 -14.53 -1.48
C ILE A 33 -10.34 -13.23 -1.12
N ILE A 34 -9.13 -13.32 -0.60
CA ILE A 34 -8.35 -12.17 -0.14
C ILE A 34 -7.28 -11.87 -1.17
N ILE A 35 -7.34 -10.66 -1.75
CA ILE A 35 -6.31 -10.16 -2.67
C ILE A 35 -5.27 -9.41 -1.83
N MET A 36 -4.06 -9.95 -1.77
CA MET A 36 -2.93 -9.32 -1.09
C MET A 36 -1.94 -8.84 -2.15
N THR A 37 -1.63 -7.55 -2.16
CA THR A 37 -0.65 -6.93 -3.06
C THR A 37 0.34 -6.11 -2.25
N ASP A 38 1.52 -5.88 -2.82
CA ASP A 38 2.53 -5.04 -2.18
C ASP A 38 2.00 -3.62 -1.97
N ALA A 39 2.17 -3.10 -0.75
CA ALA A 39 1.82 -1.73 -0.42
C ALA A 39 3.02 -0.83 -0.71
N ASP A 40 2.84 0.18 -1.56
CA ASP A 40 3.90 1.15 -1.86
C ASP A 40 3.53 2.58 -1.40
N VAL A 41 4.40 3.09 -0.52
CA VAL A 41 4.72 4.49 -0.14
C VAL A 41 3.66 5.35 0.59
N ASP A 42 3.47 5.09 1.88
CA ASP A 42 2.84 6.06 2.82
C ASP A 42 3.77 6.61 3.92
N GLU A 43 4.90 5.95 4.24
CA GLU A 43 5.78 6.35 5.35
C GLU A 43 6.49 7.70 5.16
N TYR A 44 6.68 8.14 3.92
CA TYR A 44 7.27 9.46 3.63
C TYR A 44 6.37 10.62 4.07
N LYS A 45 5.04 10.45 4.07
CA LYS A 45 4.10 11.52 4.44
C LYS A 45 4.19 11.86 5.93
N ASN A 46 4.35 10.85 6.78
CA ASN A 46 4.42 11.01 8.23
C ASN A 46 5.71 11.72 8.68
N ILE A 47 6.84 11.39 8.03
CA ILE A 47 8.14 12.03 8.31
C ILE A 47 8.11 13.53 7.92
N VAL A 48 7.51 13.86 6.77
CA VAL A 48 7.38 15.26 6.32
C VAL A 48 6.46 16.06 7.24
N HIS A 49 5.38 15.45 7.76
CA HIS A 49 4.48 16.11 8.70
C HIS A 49 5.18 16.46 10.02
N LEU A 50 5.94 15.51 10.57
CA LEU A 50 6.71 15.72 11.79
C LEU A 50 7.79 16.82 11.61
N LEU A 51 8.50 16.82 10.48
CA LEU A 51 9.53 17.84 10.20
C LEU A 51 8.93 19.25 10.12
N ARG A 52 7.70 19.41 9.60
CA ARG A 52 7.00 20.69 9.58
C ARG A 52 6.66 21.19 10.98
N GLN A 53 6.22 20.32 11.88
CA GLN A 53 5.88 20.67 13.26
C GLN A 53 7.10 21.11 14.09
N ILE A 54 8.27 20.55 13.81
CA ILE A 54 9.49 20.81 14.59
C ILE A 54 10.28 22.01 14.01
N SER A 55 9.99 22.44 12.79
CA SER A 55 10.70 23.52 12.07
C SER A 55 10.75 24.87 12.80
N CYS A 56 9.88 25.09 13.79
CA CYS A 56 9.81 26.33 14.57
C CYS A 56 10.79 26.40 15.74
N ILE A 57 11.48 25.29 16.08
CA ILE A 57 12.40 25.24 17.22
C ILE A 57 13.77 25.79 16.80
N HIS A 58 14.15 26.94 17.33
CA HIS A 58 15.44 27.57 17.07
C HIS A 58 16.49 27.12 18.12
N PRO A 59 17.42 26.20 17.78
CA PRO A 59 18.26 25.55 18.77
C PRO A 59 19.54 26.37 19.00
N LYS A 60 19.44 27.53 19.65
CA LYS A 60 20.65 28.33 19.97
C LYS A 60 21.55 27.65 21.02
N TYR A 61 21.03 26.68 21.78
CA TYR A 61 21.76 25.89 22.77
C TYR A 61 21.23 24.45 22.92
N ALA A 62 20.63 23.88 21.87
CA ALA A 62 20.04 22.55 21.99
C ALA A 62 21.11 21.46 21.85
N TYR A 63 20.82 20.31 22.44
CA TYR A 63 21.59 19.09 22.27
C TYR A 63 20.62 17.94 22.00
N VAL A 64 21.05 17.01 21.17
CA VAL A 64 20.36 15.74 20.93
C VAL A 64 20.97 14.68 21.84
N GLN A 65 20.13 13.92 22.54
CA GLN A 65 20.55 12.85 23.44
C GLN A 65 19.84 11.55 23.11
N ARG A 66 20.60 10.47 22.97
CA ARG A 66 20.08 9.10 22.87
C ARG A 66 20.83 8.20 23.84
N GLY A 67 20.14 7.74 24.89
CA GLY A 67 20.75 7.01 25.99
C GLY A 67 21.86 7.82 26.68
N LYS A 68 23.08 7.29 26.69
CA LYS A 68 24.27 7.93 27.29
C LYS A 68 25.01 8.90 26.34
N LYS A 69 24.68 8.90 25.04
CA LYS A 69 25.35 9.75 24.05
C LYS A 69 24.63 11.09 23.91
N ARG A 70 25.38 12.19 23.97
CA ARG A 70 24.89 13.57 23.79
C ARG A 70 25.71 14.29 22.72
N GLN A 71 25.04 15.00 21.82
CA GLN A 71 25.68 15.87 20.83
C GLN A 71 25.01 17.26 20.84
N LYS A 72 25.80 18.32 20.93
CA LYS A 72 25.30 19.69 20.72
C LYS A 72 24.94 19.88 19.25
N ILE A 73 23.85 20.58 19.00
CA ILE A 73 23.33 20.84 17.67
C ILE A 73 23.18 22.35 17.47
N ASN A 74 23.56 22.84 16.29
CA ASN A 74 23.44 24.26 15.95
C ASN A 74 22.21 24.54 15.08
N ASN A 75 21.64 23.49 14.47
CA ASN A 75 20.40 23.52 13.70
C ASN A 75 19.69 22.15 13.82
N LEU A 76 18.41 22.08 13.43
CA LEU A 76 17.62 20.85 13.49
C LEU A 76 18.12 19.78 12.51
N GLU A 77 18.72 20.19 11.38
CA GLU A 77 19.29 19.29 10.38
C GLU A 77 20.40 18.42 10.98
N GLN A 78 21.31 19.01 11.75
CA GLN A 78 22.35 18.27 12.49
C GLN A 78 21.78 17.30 13.52
N ALA A 79 20.65 17.66 14.14
CA ALA A 79 19.97 16.77 15.08
C ALA A 79 19.41 15.54 14.37
N PHE A 80 18.79 15.77 13.22
CA PHE A 80 18.20 14.73 12.38
C PHE A 80 19.28 13.81 11.81
N ASP A 81 20.33 14.36 11.21
CA ASP A 81 21.46 13.59 10.68
C ASP A 81 22.11 12.73 11.76
N TRP A 82 22.29 13.29 12.96
CA TRP A 82 22.83 12.55 14.09
C TRP A 82 21.90 11.44 14.57
N LEU A 83 20.60 11.73 14.69
CA LEU A 83 19.58 10.74 15.07
C LEU A 83 19.51 9.61 14.06
N VAL A 84 19.51 9.92 12.77
CA VAL A 84 19.48 8.91 11.70
C VAL A 84 20.76 8.08 11.72
N LYS A 85 21.92 8.70 11.90
CA LYS A 85 23.21 8.00 11.98
C LYS A 85 23.30 7.07 13.19
N GLU A 86 22.87 7.54 14.36
CA GLU A 86 22.81 6.69 15.55
C GLU A 86 21.69 5.65 15.42
N SER A 87 20.56 5.96 14.79
CA SER A 87 19.46 5.00 14.55
C SER A 87 19.94 3.85 13.67
N LYS A 88 20.72 4.14 12.63
CA LYS A 88 21.32 3.11 11.75
C LYS A 88 22.40 2.26 12.45
N ASN A 89 23.00 2.71 13.55
CA ASN A 89 23.96 1.91 14.31
C ASN A 89 23.23 0.77 15.04
N GLY A 90 23.33 -0.44 14.48
CA GLY A 90 22.76 -1.67 15.04
C GLY A 90 21.39 -2.06 14.47
N ILE A 91 20.81 -1.23 13.59
CA ILE A 91 19.59 -1.59 12.86
C ILE A 91 19.99 -2.12 11.48
N ASN A 92 19.72 -3.39 11.24
CA ASN A 92 19.74 -3.95 9.89
C ASN A 92 18.47 -3.47 9.18
N ILE A 93 18.58 -2.35 8.44
CA ILE A 93 17.45 -1.82 7.67
C ILE A 93 17.30 -2.68 6.43
N GLN A 94 16.34 -3.60 6.47
CA GLN A 94 15.93 -4.38 5.32
C GLN A 94 14.65 -3.77 4.75
N ARG A 95 14.74 -3.26 3.53
CA ARG A 95 13.61 -2.67 2.81
C ARG A 95 12.88 -3.81 2.11
N TYR A 96 11.63 -4.05 2.50
CA TYR A 96 10.77 -5.04 1.88
C TYR A 96 10.02 -4.39 0.72
N LYS A 97 10.47 -4.64 -0.52
CA LYS A 97 9.81 -4.18 -1.75
C LYS A 97 8.68 -5.11 -2.21
N GLY A 98 8.55 -6.28 -1.58
CA GLY A 98 7.37 -7.12 -1.75
C GLY A 98 7.19 -8.17 -0.67
N LEU A 99 6.03 -8.83 -0.67
CA LEU A 99 5.61 -9.84 0.32
C LEU A 99 6.62 -10.99 0.47
N GLY A 100 7.34 -11.34 -0.61
CA GLY A 100 8.37 -12.38 -0.60
C GLY A 100 9.64 -12.00 0.16
N GLU A 101 9.80 -10.74 0.56
CA GLU A 101 10.93 -10.28 1.34
C GLU A 101 10.62 -10.24 2.85
N MET A 102 9.34 -10.27 3.26
CA MET A 102 8.92 -10.25 4.67
C MET A 102 9.15 -11.59 5.37
N ASN A 103 9.48 -11.55 6.67
CA ASN A 103 9.53 -12.76 7.47
C ASN A 103 8.12 -13.33 7.66
N PRO A 104 7.94 -14.67 7.66
CA PRO A 104 6.62 -15.30 7.83
C PRO A 104 5.85 -14.86 9.08
N GLU A 105 6.56 -14.65 10.19
CA GLU A 105 5.98 -14.18 11.46
C GLU A 105 5.37 -12.78 11.32
N GLN A 106 6.05 -11.87 10.60
CA GLN A 106 5.55 -10.52 10.38
C GLN A 106 4.33 -10.52 9.46
N LEU A 107 4.37 -11.29 8.37
CA LEU A 107 3.22 -11.44 7.47
C LEU A 107 1.99 -11.97 8.21
N TRP A 108 2.20 -12.91 9.14
CA TRP A 108 1.14 -13.43 9.99
C TRP A 108 0.54 -12.33 10.87
N GLU A 109 1.36 -11.62 11.64
CA GLU A 109 0.90 -10.62 12.60
C GLU A 109 0.19 -9.43 11.93
N THR A 110 0.68 -8.98 10.77
CA THR A 110 0.15 -7.77 10.11
C THR A 110 -1.01 -8.05 9.17
N THR A 111 -0.98 -9.19 8.48
CA THR A 111 -1.83 -9.39 7.28
C THR A 111 -2.71 -10.63 7.36
N MET A 112 -2.20 -11.75 7.90
CA MET A 112 -2.94 -13.03 7.84
C MET A 112 -3.75 -13.34 9.10
N ASN A 113 -3.34 -12.88 10.27
CA ASN A 113 -4.01 -13.18 11.54
C ASN A 113 -5.44 -12.61 11.57
N PRO A 114 -6.49 -13.45 11.66
CA PRO A 114 -7.88 -12.99 11.67
C PRO A 114 -8.24 -12.01 12.78
N GLU A 115 -7.51 -12.05 13.91
CA GLU A 115 -7.76 -11.17 15.06
C GLU A 115 -7.19 -9.76 14.88
N THR A 116 -6.12 -9.61 14.10
CA THR A 116 -5.40 -8.34 13.95
C THR A 116 -5.46 -7.76 12.54
N ARG A 117 -5.78 -8.57 11.53
CA ARG A 117 -5.82 -8.14 10.13
C ARG A 117 -6.92 -7.12 9.89
N SER A 118 -6.59 -6.07 9.15
CA SER A 118 -7.56 -5.13 8.59
C SER A 118 -7.85 -5.51 7.14
N MET A 119 -9.13 -5.64 6.79
CA MET A 119 -9.56 -5.99 5.43
C MET A 119 -10.55 -4.97 4.90
N ILE A 120 -10.48 -4.71 3.60
CA ILE A 120 -11.48 -3.92 2.87
C ILE A 120 -12.29 -4.89 2.02
N GLN A 121 -13.60 -4.89 2.20
CA GLN A 121 -14.50 -5.69 1.37
C GLN A 121 -14.81 -4.93 0.07
N VAL A 122 -14.52 -5.57 -1.06
CA VAL A 122 -14.88 -5.01 -2.37
C VAL A 122 -16.40 -5.11 -2.56
N THR A 123 -17.03 -3.98 -2.86
CA THR A 123 -18.47 -3.87 -3.13
C THR A 123 -18.72 -3.24 -4.50
N ILE A 124 -19.85 -3.61 -5.13
CA ILE A 124 -20.32 -2.98 -6.36
C ILE A 124 -21.69 -2.37 -6.05
N HIS A 125 -21.76 -1.04 -6.11
CA HIS A 125 -23.01 -0.30 -5.86
C HIS A 125 -23.79 -0.04 -7.14
N ASP A 126 -23.09 0.31 -8.22
CA ASP A 126 -23.66 0.54 -9.54
C ASP A 126 -22.85 -0.26 -10.57
N ALA A 127 -23.49 -1.28 -11.14
CA ALA A 127 -22.87 -2.16 -12.11
C ALA A 127 -22.64 -1.48 -13.47
N GLU A 128 -23.51 -0.56 -13.88
CA GLU A 128 -23.38 0.14 -15.16
C GLU A 128 -22.21 1.12 -15.13
N SER A 129 -22.15 1.95 -14.08
CA SER A 129 -21.03 2.86 -13.89
C SER A 129 -19.70 2.13 -13.72
N ALA A 130 -19.68 1.00 -12.99
CA ALA A 130 -18.48 0.18 -12.85
C ALA A 130 -18.00 -0.37 -14.21
N ASP A 131 -18.90 -0.91 -15.03
CA ASP A 131 -18.56 -1.46 -16.35
C ASP A 131 -18.03 -0.39 -17.32
N GLN A 132 -18.64 0.81 -17.31
CA GLN A 132 -18.15 1.95 -18.08
C GLN A 132 -16.73 2.37 -17.64
N LEU A 133 -16.48 2.39 -16.33
CA LEU A 133 -15.18 2.72 -15.77
C LEU A 133 -14.12 1.66 -16.12
N PHE A 134 -14.46 0.37 -16.02
CA PHE A 134 -13.59 -0.72 -16.46
C PHE A 134 -13.26 -0.62 -17.95
N SER A 135 -14.26 -0.38 -18.80
CA SER A 135 -14.06 -0.21 -20.24
C SER A 135 -13.16 0.98 -20.57
N THR A 136 -13.32 2.09 -19.85
CA THR A 136 -12.50 3.30 -20.04
C THR A 136 -11.06 3.09 -19.60
N LEU A 137 -10.84 2.45 -18.46
CA LEU A 137 -9.50 2.29 -17.87
C LEU A 137 -8.72 1.11 -18.44
N MET A 138 -9.39 0.00 -18.73
CA MET A 138 -8.77 -1.27 -19.12
C MET A 138 -9.05 -1.68 -20.57
N GLY A 139 -9.90 -0.96 -21.31
CA GLY A 139 -10.20 -1.23 -22.71
C GLY A 139 -9.12 -0.76 -23.68
N ASP A 140 -9.23 -1.14 -24.96
CA ASP A 140 -8.18 -0.92 -25.97
C ASP A 140 -8.00 0.54 -26.39
N SER A 141 -9.02 1.37 -26.17
CA SER A 141 -9.01 2.77 -26.61
C SER A 141 -8.15 3.65 -25.70
N VAL A 142 -7.06 4.18 -26.27
CA VAL A 142 -6.09 5.01 -25.53
C VAL A 142 -6.66 6.38 -25.16
N GLU A 143 -7.41 7.01 -26.07
CA GLU A 143 -7.83 8.41 -25.91
C GLU A 143 -8.82 8.64 -24.76
N PRO A 144 -9.88 7.81 -24.56
CA PRO A 144 -10.76 7.93 -23.39
C PRO A 144 -10.01 7.76 -22.07
N ARG A 145 -9.06 6.82 -22.01
CA ARG A 145 -8.22 6.59 -20.84
C ARG A 145 -7.35 7.81 -20.52
N ARG A 146 -6.72 8.41 -21.54
CA ARG A 146 -5.88 9.61 -21.39
C ARG A 146 -6.68 10.77 -20.78
N LEU A 147 -7.83 11.08 -21.36
CA LEU A 147 -8.72 12.14 -20.87
C LEU A 147 -9.18 11.88 -19.43
N PHE A 148 -9.53 10.63 -19.11
CA PHE A 148 -9.92 10.26 -17.75
C PHE A 148 -8.79 10.53 -16.74
N ILE A 149 -7.56 10.12 -17.06
CA ILE A 149 -6.40 10.32 -16.17
C ILE A 149 -6.11 11.83 -16.00
N GLU A 150 -6.08 12.59 -17.09
CA GLU A 150 -5.81 14.04 -17.03
C GLU A 150 -6.82 14.80 -16.16
N ASN A 151 -8.11 14.45 -16.27
CA ASN A 151 -9.17 15.13 -15.53
C ASN A 151 -9.24 14.77 -14.04
N ASN A 152 -8.75 13.59 -13.65
CA ASN A 152 -8.97 13.03 -12.31
C ASN A 152 -7.69 12.83 -11.48
N ALA A 153 -6.50 12.73 -12.09
CA ALA A 153 -5.26 12.41 -11.39
C ALA A 153 -4.93 13.39 -10.25
N LEU A 154 -5.18 14.69 -10.45
CA LEU A 154 -4.94 15.71 -9.42
C LEU A 154 -5.95 15.68 -8.26
N LYS A 155 -7.15 15.12 -8.50
CA LYS A 155 -8.24 15.01 -7.51
C LYS A 155 -8.13 13.74 -6.66
N ALA A 156 -7.32 12.77 -7.09
CA ALA A 156 -7.15 11.48 -6.42
C ALA A 156 -6.70 11.61 -4.95
N SER A 157 -5.99 12.69 -4.60
CA SER A 157 -5.55 12.99 -3.24
C SER A 157 -6.69 13.22 -2.23
N ASN A 158 -7.88 13.58 -2.71
CA ASN A 158 -9.01 14.07 -1.90
C ASN A 158 -10.28 13.21 -2.07
N ILE A 159 -10.16 11.96 -2.52
CA ILE A 159 -11.34 11.11 -2.75
C ILE A 159 -12.04 10.75 -1.42
N ASP A 160 -11.31 10.79 -0.30
CA ASP A 160 -11.79 10.40 1.04
C ASP A 160 -12.04 11.58 2.02
N ILE A 161 -12.08 12.84 1.55
CA ILE A 161 -12.39 14.03 2.38
C ILE A 161 -13.88 14.39 2.31
#